data_AF-A0A1A7YEG7-F1
#
_entry.id   AF-A0A1A7YEG7-F1
#
_cell.length_a   1.000
_cell.length_b   1.000
_cell.length_c   1.000
_cell.angle_alpha   90.00
_cell.angle_beta   90.00
_cell.angle_gamma   90.00
#
_symmetry.space_group_name_H-M   'P 1'
#
loop_
_entity.id
_entity.type
_entity.pdbx_description
1 polymer ?
#
loop_
_entity_poly.entity_id
_entity_poly.type
_entity_poly.pdbx_seq_one_letter_code
_entity_poly.pdbx_strand_id
1 'polypeptide(L)'
;VLFIGDSTNRGMMYFLMERVNSSLKDWGKAHDTLVYQNLNGGRTQVSYSYYPQFWLEKNERPTFREALLQLIHRSQPLLNSNQTILVVGGVQWLNTNHLRTVQEVLDRESLGDILVVVKSLGMGFHLPVDGIRSLSLTEIQNLFRENEDIISTAEHLGYEAIDTFGITMGRHKEFLQGRCACHFHEVEKLRSSKPPDSLASTTKWTRTTQTGPGTGLSSLSTVQDTDQAGGTFHIRGPVNQVYSEILLSRLCLRAREEVIR
;
A
#
# COMPACT_ATOMS: atom_id res chain seq x y z
N VAL A 1 9.48 5.25 2.87
CA VAL A 1 8.74 4.02 2.49
C VAL A 1 7.84 4.34 1.32
N LEU A 2 7.97 3.62 0.22
CA LEU A 2 7.17 3.78 -0.99
C LEU A 2 6.23 2.58 -1.10
N PHE A 3 4.96 2.83 -1.41
CA PHE A 3 3.96 1.79 -1.67
C PHE A 3 3.45 1.92 -3.10
N ILE A 4 3.43 0.83 -3.85
CA ILE A 4 2.74 0.75 -5.14
C ILE A 4 1.81 -0.46 -5.15
N GLY A 5 0.53 -0.22 -5.38
CA GLY A 5 -0.44 -1.32 -5.42
C GLY A 5 -1.89 -0.91 -5.24
N ASP A 6 -2.73 -1.89 -4.97
CA ASP A 6 -4.17 -1.67 -4.81
C ASP A 6 -4.54 -1.08 -3.43
N SER A 7 -5.83 -1.06 -3.11
CA SER A 7 -6.37 -0.57 -1.84
C SER A 7 -5.79 -1.27 -0.60
N THR A 8 -5.32 -2.51 -0.73
CA THR A 8 -4.68 -3.27 0.35
C THR A 8 -3.36 -2.63 0.75
N ASN A 9 -2.52 -2.27 -0.23
CA ASN A 9 -1.26 -1.58 0.01
C ASN A 9 -1.50 -0.20 0.66
N ARG A 10 -2.60 0.48 0.30
CA ARG A 10 -3.03 1.71 0.99
C ARG A 10 -3.40 1.46 2.46
N GLY A 11 -4.09 0.35 2.75
CA GLY A 11 -4.40 -0.06 4.13
C GLY A 11 -3.14 -0.33 4.95
N MET A 12 -2.15 -1.03 4.38
CA MET A 12 -0.84 -1.26 5.01
C MET A 12 -0.10 0.04 5.27
N MET A 13 -0.14 0.98 4.31
CA MET A 13 0.45 2.31 4.46
C MET A 13 -0.17 3.07 5.64
N TYR A 14 -1.50 3.12 5.73
CA TYR A 14 -2.16 3.81 6.83
C TYR A 14 -1.91 3.13 8.18
N PHE A 15 -1.86 1.81 8.21
CA PHE A 15 -1.48 1.06 9.43
C PHE A 15 -0.06 1.42 9.90
N LEU A 16 0.90 1.48 8.97
CA LEU A 16 2.27 1.94 9.26
C LEU A 16 2.25 3.37 9.82
N MET A 17 1.54 4.29 9.18
CA MET A 17 1.44 5.70 9.61
C MET A 17 0.84 5.82 11.02
N GLU A 18 -0.23 5.09 11.31
CA GLU A 18 -0.84 5.03 12.64
C GLU A 18 0.18 4.53 13.67
N ARG A 19 0.90 3.45 13.35
CA ARG A 19 1.83 2.81 14.26
C ARG A 19 3.03 3.69 14.60
N VAL A 20 3.64 4.34 13.62
CA VAL A 20 4.84 5.19 13.82
C VAL A 20 4.52 6.54 14.44
N ASN A 21 3.27 7.00 14.37
CA ASN A 21 2.84 8.30 14.89
C ASN A 21 1.85 8.18 16.06
N SER A 22 1.60 6.96 16.54
CA SER A 22 0.62 6.60 17.59
C SER A 22 -0.83 7.04 17.31
N SER A 23 -1.10 7.62 16.15
CA SER A 23 -2.39 8.16 15.72
C SER A 23 -2.39 8.39 14.21
N LEU A 24 -3.51 8.09 13.55
CA LEU A 24 -3.74 8.45 12.15
C LEU A 24 -4.56 9.75 12.11
N LYS A 25 -4.00 10.83 11.56
CA LYS A 25 -4.65 12.16 11.50
C LYS A 25 -5.17 12.54 10.12
N ASP A 26 -4.84 11.73 9.11
CA ASP A 26 -5.22 11.93 7.71
C ASP A 26 -5.58 10.57 7.10
N TRP A 27 -6.73 10.53 6.44
CA TRP A 27 -7.23 9.41 5.67
C TRP A 27 -7.96 9.92 4.43
N GLY A 28 -7.86 9.20 3.31
CA GLY A 28 -8.73 9.44 2.18
C GLY A 28 -8.59 8.39 1.08
N LYS A 29 -9.62 8.23 0.26
CA LYS A 29 -9.51 7.51 -1.01
C LYS A 29 -8.73 8.41 -1.97
N ALA A 30 -7.52 8.00 -2.33
CA ALA A 30 -6.73 8.71 -3.33
C ALA A 30 -6.42 7.78 -4.49
N HIS A 31 -6.61 8.33 -5.68
CA HIS A 31 -6.29 7.71 -6.96
C HIS A 31 -4.97 8.26 -7.52
N ASP A 32 -4.52 9.42 -7.04
CA ASP A 32 -3.22 10.02 -7.33
C ASP A 32 -2.10 9.52 -6.39
N THR A 33 -0.85 9.84 -6.74
CA THR A 33 0.29 9.64 -5.83
C THR A 33 0.13 10.49 -4.57
N LEU A 34 0.15 9.84 -3.42
CA LEU A 34 0.21 10.46 -2.10
C LEU A 34 1.65 10.55 -1.64
N VAL A 35 2.02 11.71 -1.10
CA VAL A 35 3.29 11.88 -0.38
C VAL A 35 2.99 12.49 0.98
N TYR A 36 3.38 11.76 2.02
CA TYR A 36 3.30 12.15 3.43
C TYR A 36 4.71 12.38 3.96
N GLN A 37 4.98 13.63 4.31
CA GLN A 37 6.23 14.04 4.94
C GLN A 37 6.02 14.24 6.45
N ASN A 38 7.14 14.30 7.18
CA ASN A 38 7.18 14.62 8.60
C ASN A 38 6.52 13.60 9.54
N LEU A 39 6.44 12.33 9.14
CA LEU A 39 6.00 11.24 10.03
C LEU A 39 7.11 10.90 11.03
N ASN A 40 6.74 10.29 12.17
CA ASN A 40 7.69 9.85 13.20
C ASN A 40 8.63 10.97 13.68
N GLY A 41 8.07 12.16 13.91
CA GLY A 41 8.83 13.34 14.35
C GLY A 41 9.77 13.91 13.30
N GLY A 42 9.40 13.88 12.01
CA GLY A 42 10.25 14.39 10.92
C GLY A 42 11.17 13.36 10.29
N ARG A 43 11.20 12.12 10.80
CA ARG A 43 12.20 11.11 10.45
C ARG A 43 11.77 10.13 9.36
N THR A 44 10.51 10.17 8.96
CA THR A 44 9.95 9.20 8.02
C THR A 44 9.09 9.88 6.97
N GLN A 45 9.34 9.54 5.71
CA GLN A 45 8.49 9.87 4.57
C GLN A 45 7.79 8.61 4.09
N VAL A 46 6.51 8.73 3.75
CA VAL A 46 5.71 7.65 3.17
C VAL A 46 5.05 8.15 1.89
N SER A 47 5.18 7.38 0.81
CA SER A 47 4.53 7.67 -0.46
C SER A 47 3.69 6.48 -0.92
N TYR A 48 2.61 6.74 -1.66
CA TYR A 48 1.74 5.70 -2.20
C TYR A 48 1.27 6.05 -3.62
N SER A 49 1.33 5.09 -4.53
CA SER A 49 0.68 5.17 -5.84
C SER A 49 -0.27 3.98 -6.02
N TYR A 50 -1.50 4.26 -6.43
CA TYR A 50 -2.47 3.21 -6.77
C TYR A 50 -2.14 2.61 -8.13
N TYR A 51 -2.06 1.28 -8.21
CA TYR A 51 -1.88 0.57 -9.48
C TYR A 51 -2.61 -0.78 -9.47
N PRO A 52 -3.25 -1.19 -10.59
CA PRO A 52 -3.51 -0.42 -11.82
C PRO A 52 -4.58 0.66 -11.65
N GLN A 53 -4.52 1.71 -12.46
CA GLN A 53 -5.51 2.79 -12.45
C GLN A 53 -6.77 2.42 -13.25
N PHE A 54 -7.62 1.57 -12.67
CA PHE A 54 -8.78 0.99 -13.38
C PHE A 54 -9.85 2.01 -13.81
N TRP A 55 -9.83 3.23 -13.27
CA TRP A 55 -10.72 4.33 -13.65
C TRP A 55 -10.30 5.04 -14.94
N LEU A 56 -9.07 4.82 -15.42
CA LEU A 56 -8.63 5.33 -16.72
C LEU A 56 -9.03 4.37 -17.84
N GLU A 57 -9.20 4.92 -19.04
CA GLU A 57 -9.37 4.13 -20.25
C GLU A 57 -8.13 3.27 -20.51
N LYS A 58 -8.31 2.10 -21.13
CA LYS A 58 -7.22 1.11 -21.27
C LYS A 58 -5.94 1.70 -21.90
N ASN A 59 -6.09 2.61 -22.87
CA ASN A 59 -4.98 3.22 -23.59
C ASN A 59 -4.34 4.40 -22.84
N GLU A 60 -4.98 4.89 -21.78
CA GLU A 60 -4.50 5.99 -20.94
C GLU A 60 -3.88 5.48 -19.64
N ARG A 61 -4.06 4.19 -19.32
CA ARG A 61 -3.48 3.58 -18.13
C ARG A 61 -1.96 3.56 -18.23
N PRO A 62 -1.23 4.09 -17.22
CA PRO A 62 0.21 3.94 -17.20
C PRO A 62 0.57 2.47 -17.10
N THR A 63 1.64 2.09 -17.78
CA THR A 63 2.30 0.81 -17.54
C THR A 63 2.83 0.76 -16.10
N PHE A 64 3.08 -0.45 -15.60
CA PHE A 64 3.67 -0.61 -14.28
C PHE A 64 5.00 0.15 -14.13
N ARG A 65 5.83 0.13 -15.17
CA ARG A 65 7.11 0.86 -15.20
C ARG A 65 6.90 2.36 -15.02
N GLU A 66 5.98 2.95 -15.77
CA GLU A 66 5.68 4.39 -15.68
C GLU A 66 5.14 4.76 -14.30
N ALA A 67 4.23 3.95 -13.75
CA ALA A 67 3.70 4.17 -12.41
C ALA A 67 4.78 4.08 -11.31
N LEU A 68 5.71 3.13 -11.44
CA LEU A 68 6.84 2.97 -10.51
C LEU A 68 7.83 4.14 -10.60
N LEU A 69 8.21 4.55 -11.82
CA LEU A 69 9.07 5.71 -12.03
C LEU A 69 8.44 7.00 -11.47
N GLN A 70 7.16 7.23 -11.74
CA GLN A 70 6.43 8.36 -11.18
C GLN A 70 6.44 8.35 -9.65
N LEU A 71 6.25 7.20 -9.02
CA LEU A 71 6.33 7.06 -7.56
C LEU A 71 7.74 7.40 -7.05
N ILE A 72 8.79 6.88 -7.67
CA ILE A 72 10.19 7.13 -7.30
C ILE A 72 10.51 8.61 -7.43
N HIS A 73 10.25 9.22 -8.58
CA HIS A 73 10.58 10.62 -8.86
C HIS A 73 9.83 11.58 -7.92
N ARG A 74 8.56 11.31 -7.62
CA ARG A 74 7.77 12.12 -6.68
C ARG A 74 8.16 11.92 -5.22
N SER A 75 8.87 10.85 -4.90
CA SER A 75 9.29 10.53 -3.54
C SER A 75 10.71 11.01 -3.23
N GLN A 76 11.41 11.62 -4.19
CA GLN A 76 12.75 12.16 -3.96
C GLN A 76 12.76 13.22 -2.84
N PRO A 77 13.85 13.31 -2.06
CA PRO A 77 15.09 12.53 -2.18
C PRO A 77 14.97 11.11 -1.61
N LEU A 78 15.58 10.12 -2.28
CA LEU A 78 15.68 8.73 -1.85
C LEU A 78 17.13 8.33 -1.61
N LEU A 79 17.38 7.65 -0.49
CA LEU A 79 18.70 7.10 -0.17
C LEU A 79 18.80 5.66 -0.69
N ASN A 80 19.84 5.35 -1.46
CA ASN A 80 20.13 3.98 -1.87
C ASN A 80 20.68 3.16 -0.69
N SER A 81 19.77 2.63 0.13
CA SER A 81 20.08 1.78 1.27
C SER A 81 18.81 1.07 1.74
N ASN A 82 18.95 0.07 2.62
CA ASN A 82 17.84 -0.63 3.26
C ASN A 82 16.93 0.26 4.14
N GLN A 83 17.27 1.54 4.36
CA GLN A 83 16.39 2.52 4.99
C GLN A 83 15.31 3.05 4.04
N THR A 84 15.56 2.96 2.73
CA THR A 84 14.53 3.14 1.71
C THR A 84 13.88 1.80 1.46
N ILE A 85 12.56 1.79 1.50
CA ILE A 85 11.75 0.57 1.43
C ILE A 85 10.72 0.76 0.32
N LEU A 86 10.65 -0.18 -0.61
CA LEU A 86 9.59 -0.28 -1.62
C LEU A 86 8.70 -1.47 -1.31
N VAL A 87 7.41 -1.20 -1.06
CA VAL A 87 6.38 -2.22 -0.88
C VAL A 87 5.55 -2.30 -2.16
N VAL A 88 5.65 -3.40 -2.89
CA VAL A 88 4.92 -3.66 -4.14
C VAL A 88 3.90 -4.77 -3.92
N GLY A 89 2.68 -4.62 -4.40
CA GLY A 89 1.73 -5.73 -4.32
C GLY A 89 0.38 -5.49 -4.97
N GLY A 90 -0.25 -6.58 -5.38
CA GLY A 90 -1.49 -6.55 -6.14
C GLY A 90 -2.28 -7.83 -5.95
N VAL A 91 -3.52 -7.76 -5.48
CA VAL A 91 -4.33 -8.95 -5.19
C VAL A 91 -4.52 -9.84 -6.43
N GLN A 92 -4.63 -9.23 -7.62
CA GLN A 92 -5.08 -9.92 -8.84
C GLN A 92 -4.24 -9.63 -10.10
N TRP A 93 -3.21 -8.78 -10.02
CA TRP A 93 -2.48 -8.31 -11.21
C TRP A 93 -0.97 -8.55 -11.15
N LEU A 94 -0.43 -8.82 -9.96
CA LEU A 94 1.01 -9.01 -9.78
C LEU A 94 1.45 -10.30 -10.50
N ASN A 95 2.63 -10.28 -11.10
CA ASN A 95 3.24 -11.45 -11.74
C ASN A 95 4.76 -11.29 -11.80
N THR A 96 5.48 -12.32 -12.24
CA THR A 96 6.95 -12.34 -12.27
C THR A 96 7.58 -11.29 -13.19
N ASN A 97 6.89 -10.82 -14.24
CA ASN A 97 7.38 -9.73 -15.09
C ASN A 97 7.35 -8.37 -14.38
N HIS A 98 6.39 -8.15 -13.48
CA HIS A 98 6.37 -6.96 -12.64
C HIS A 98 7.59 -6.93 -11.71
N LEU A 99 7.96 -8.06 -11.11
CA LEU A 99 9.13 -8.19 -10.23
C LEU A 99 10.44 -7.90 -11.00
N ARG A 100 10.59 -8.44 -12.21
CA ARG A 100 11.71 -8.09 -13.11
C ARG A 100 11.73 -6.61 -13.46
N THR A 101 10.56 -6.01 -13.70
CA THR A 101 10.45 -4.57 -13.97
C THR A 101 10.87 -3.74 -12.76
N VAL A 102 10.58 -4.18 -11.53
CA VAL A 102 11.07 -3.52 -10.30
C VAL A 102 12.59 -3.49 -10.32
N GLN A 103 13.26 -4.64 -10.50
CA GLN A 103 14.73 -4.72 -10.53
C GLN A 103 15.31 -3.75 -11.58
N GLU A 104 14.82 -3.83 -12.82
CA GLU A 104 15.33 -3.00 -13.91
C GLU A 104 15.14 -1.49 -13.65
N VAL A 105 14.05 -1.08 -13.00
CA VAL A 105 13.83 0.33 -12.65
C VAL A 105 14.75 0.75 -11.51
N LEU A 106 14.89 -0.07 -10.46
CA LEU A 106 15.76 0.23 -9.34
C LEU A 106 17.23 0.34 -9.76
N ASP A 107 17.70 -0.56 -10.64
CA ASP A 107 19.06 -0.50 -11.18
C ASP A 107 19.31 0.82 -11.94
N ARG A 108 18.35 1.23 -12.79
CA ARG A 108 18.45 2.47 -13.58
C ARG A 108 18.41 3.72 -12.71
N GLU A 109 17.61 3.72 -11.66
CA GLU A 109 17.48 4.84 -10.72
C GLU A 109 18.57 4.83 -9.64
N SER A 110 19.55 3.92 -9.71
CA SER A 110 20.62 3.75 -8.71
C SER A 110 20.09 3.49 -7.30
N LEU A 111 19.03 2.67 -7.20
CA LEU A 111 18.33 2.27 -5.98
C LEU A 111 18.41 0.75 -5.74
N GLY A 112 19.47 0.09 -6.21
CA GLY A 112 19.62 -1.37 -6.10
C GLY A 112 19.78 -1.90 -4.67
N ASP A 113 20.18 -1.06 -3.71
CA ASP A 113 20.43 -1.44 -2.32
C ASP A 113 19.24 -1.15 -1.38
N ILE A 114 18.08 -0.77 -1.93
CA ILE A 114 16.86 -0.57 -1.14
C ILE A 114 16.22 -1.89 -0.74
N LEU A 115 15.46 -1.88 0.35
CA LEU A 115 14.66 -3.05 0.72
C LEU A 115 13.39 -3.12 -0.13
N VAL A 116 13.19 -4.21 -0.85
CA VAL A 116 11.93 -4.48 -1.58
C VAL A 116 11.13 -5.54 -0.83
N VAL A 117 9.86 -5.25 -0.56
CA VAL A 117 8.90 -6.17 0.04
C VAL A 117 7.76 -6.41 -0.93
N VAL A 118 7.59 -7.66 -1.35
CA VAL A 118 6.53 -8.11 -2.24
C VAL A 118 5.36 -8.62 -1.42
N LYS A 119 4.24 -7.92 -1.47
CA LYS A 119 2.93 -8.45 -1.04
C LYS A 119 2.34 -9.24 -2.21
N SER A 120 2.19 -10.55 -2.01
CA SER A 120 1.79 -11.47 -3.07
C SER A 120 0.30 -11.32 -3.47
N LEU A 121 -0.24 -12.30 -4.19
CA LEU A 121 -1.64 -12.33 -4.59
C LEU A 121 -2.55 -12.46 -3.36
N GLY A 122 -3.87 -12.34 -3.56
CA GLY A 122 -4.83 -12.56 -2.48
C GLY A 122 -6.11 -13.21 -2.97
N MET A 123 -6.74 -14.00 -2.11
CA MET A 123 -7.95 -14.75 -2.45
C MET A 123 -9.24 -13.93 -2.39
N GLY A 124 -9.15 -12.69 -1.92
CA GLY A 124 -10.25 -11.75 -1.78
C GLY A 124 -11.26 -11.79 -2.92
N PHE A 125 -10.85 -11.36 -4.12
CA PHE A 125 -11.68 -11.29 -5.33
C PHE A 125 -12.14 -12.64 -5.90
N HIS A 126 -11.67 -13.75 -5.34
CA HIS A 126 -11.84 -15.08 -5.90
C HIS A 126 -12.75 -15.97 -5.08
N LEU A 127 -13.14 -15.50 -3.88
CA LEU A 127 -14.00 -16.23 -2.96
C LEU A 127 -15.48 -16.14 -3.37
N PRO A 128 -16.28 -17.18 -3.09
CA PRO A 128 -17.70 -17.22 -3.42
C PRO A 128 -18.46 -16.21 -2.56
N VAL A 129 -18.73 -15.05 -3.14
CA VAL A 129 -19.56 -14.00 -2.56
C VAL A 129 -20.72 -13.74 -3.52
N ASP A 130 -21.94 -13.67 -3.01
CA ASP A 130 -23.13 -13.47 -3.83
C ASP A 130 -23.00 -12.21 -4.71
N GLY A 131 -23.23 -12.38 -6.01
CA GLY A 131 -23.15 -11.31 -7.00
C GLY A 131 -21.73 -10.97 -7.49
N ILE A 132 -20.70 -11.71 -7.07
CA ILE A 132 -19.31 -11.54 -7.53
C ILE A 132 -18.84 -12.84 -8.19
N ARG A 133 -18.13 -12.74 -9.32
CA ARG A 133 -17.50 -13.92 -9.96
C ARG A 133 -16.53 -14.56 -8.97
N SER A 134 -16.76 -15.84 -8.67
CA SER A 134 -15.81 -16.69 -7.96
C SER A 134 -14.98 -17.54 -8.93
N LEU A 135 -13.83 -18.01 -8.48
CA LEU A 135 -13.01 -18.97 -9.23
C LEU A 135 -13.46 -20.41 -8.98
N SER A 136 -13.37 -21.26 -10.00
CA SER A 136 -13.46 -22.71 -9.86
C SER A 136 -12.23 -23.28 -9.12
N LEU A 137 -12.31 -24.51 -8.62
CA LEU A 137 -11.18 -25.17 -7.94
C LEU A 137 -9.92 -25.19 -8.82
N THR A 138 -10.05 -25.46 -10.11
CA THR A 138 -8.94 -25.46 -11.06
C THR A 138 -8.33 -24.07 -11.22
N GLU A 139 -9.16 -23.02 -11.32
CA GLU A 139 -8.67 -21.64 -11.37
C GLU A 139 -7.95 -21.24 -10.07
N ILE A 140 -8.43 -21.68 -8.91
CA ILE A 140 -7.77 -21.46 -7.62
C ILE A 140 -6.41 -22.16 -7.57
N GLN A 141 -6.32 -23.41 -8.04
CA GLN A 141 -5.06 -24.15 -8.11
C GLN A 141 -4.07 -23.49 -9.09
N ASN A 142 -4.55 -22.89 -10.18
CA ASN A 142 -3.71 -22.11 -11.07
C ASN A 142 -3.18 -20.85 -10.37
N LEU A 143 -4.06 -20.12 -9.69
CA LEU A 143 -3.69 -18.90 -8.95
C LEU A 143 -2.69 -19.19 -7.82
N PHE A 144 -2.82 -20.34 -7.15
CA PHE A 144 -1.86 -20.79 -6.15
C PHE A 144 -0.47 -21.01 -6.78
N ARG A 145 -0.38 -21.68 -7.93
CA ARG A 145 0.89 -21.88 -8.65
C ARG A 145 1.50 -20.55 -9.11
N GLU A 146 0.67 -19.63 -9.61
CA GLU A 146 1.13 -18.29 -9.96
C GLU A 146 1.67 -17.53 -8.74
N ASN A 147 1.06 -17.70 -7.57
CA ASN A 147 1.54 -17.12 -6.32
C ASN A 147 2.88 -17.73 -5.88
N GLU A 148 3.07 -19.05 -6.01
CA GLU A 148 4.35 -19.71 -5.75
C GLU A 148 5.45 -19.18 -6.67
N ASP A 149 5.17 -19.00 -7.96
CA ASP A 149 6.11 -18.42 -8.93
C ASP A 149 6.52 -16.98 -8.54
N ILE A 150 5.57 -16.17 -8.05
CA ILE A 150 5.83 -14.81 -7.58
C ILE A 150 6.74 -14.82 -6.35
N ILE A 151 6.44 -15.66 -5.36
CA ILE A 151 7.24 -15.78 -4.12
C ILE A 151 8.64 -16.24 -4.47
N SER A 152 8.77 -17.32 -5.25
CA SER A 152 10.07 -17.83 -5.67
C SER A 152 10.86 -16.80 -6.47
N THR A 153 10.23 -16.08 -7.39
CA THR A 153 10.89 -15.01 -8.15
C THR A 153 11.36 -13.87 -7.23
N ALA A 154 10.56 -13.49 -6.23
CA ALA A 154 10.94 -12.47 -5.26
C ALA A 154 12.19 -12.89 -4.49
N GLU A 155 12.23 -14.13 -3.99
CA GLU A 155 13.39 -14.69 -3.27
C GLU A 155 14.65 -14.73 -4.15
N HIS A 156 14.53 -15.17 -5.41
CA HIS A 156 15.65 -15.18 -6.36
C HIS A 156 16.21 -13.79 -6.66
N LEU A 157 15.37 -12.75 -6.59
CA LEU A 157 15.77 -11.35 -6.76
C LEU A 157 16.27 -10.70 -5.46
N GLY A 158 16.32 -11.45 -4.35
CA GLY A 158 16.73 -10.93 -3.03
C GLY A 158 15.66 -10.06 -2.35
N TYR A 159 14.40 -10.17 -2.76
CA TYR A 159 13.28 -9.45 -2.16
C TYR A 159 12.65 -10.24 -1.01
N GLU A 160 12.09 -9.52 -0.04
CA GLU A 160 11.23 -10.12 0.98
C GLU A 160 9.84 -10.38 0.38
N ALA A 161 9.22 -11.50 0.74
CA ALA A 161 7.86 -11.83 0.31
C ALA A 161 6.91 -12.03 1.49
N ILE A 162 5.71 -11.46 1.39
CA ILE A 162 4.60 -11.70 2.30
C ILE A 162 3.54 -12.48 1.52
N ASP A 163 3.37 -13.76 1.88
CA ASP A 163 2.36 -14.64 1.28
C ASP A 163 0.94 -14.26 1.73
N THR A 164 0.40 -13.20 1.14
CA THR A 164 -0.97 -12.77 1.42
C THR A 164 -2.00 -13.73 0.85
N PHE A 165 -1.64 -14.55 -0.13
CA PHE A 165 -2.53 -15.56 -0.67
C PHE A 165 -2.82 -16.62 0.39
N GLY A 166 -1.79 -17.22 0.98
CA GLY A 166 -1.93 -18.20 2.05
C GLY A 166 -2.70 -17.65 3.25
N ILE A 167 -2.45 -16.39 3.64
CA ILE A 167 -3.16 -15.72 4.74
C ILE A 167 -4.65 -15.54 4.42
N THR A 168 -5.00 -15.21 3.17
CA THR A 168 -6.38 -14.88 2.78
C THR A 168 -7.21 -16.10 2.36
N MET A 169 -6.56 -17.20 1.97
CA MET A 169 -7.22 -18.44 1.53
C MET A 169 -8.18 -19.02 2.58
N GLY A 170 -7.82 -18.97 3.86
CA GLY A 170 -8.64 -19.51 4.95
C GLY A 170 -9.67 -18.54 5.54
N ARG A 171 -9.66 -17.26 5.16
CA ARG A 171 -10.25 -16.17 5.97
C ARG A 171 -11.44 -15.47 5.32
N HIS A 172 -12.22 -16.21 4.54
CA HIS A 172 -13.39 -15.67 3.84
C HIS A 172 -14.49 -15.14 4.76
N LYS A 173 -14.56 -15.59 6.02
CA LYS A 173 -15.53 -15.09 7.00
C LYS A 173 -15.10 -13.78 7.67
N GLU A 174 -13.86 -13.35 7.44
CA GLU A 174 -13.26 -12.15 8.03
C GLU A 174 -13.32 -10.93 7.09
N PHE A 175 -14.04 -11.03 5.96
CA PHE A 175 -14.32 -9.87 5.10
C PHE A 175 -15.19 -8.86 5.84
N LEU A 176 -14.67 -7.64 5.99
CA LEU A 176 -15.42 -6.52 6.54
C LEU A 176 -16.27 -5.85 5.44
N GLN A 177 -17.31 -5.16 5.88
CA GLN A 177 -18.47 -4.81 5.08
C GLN A 177 -18.17 -3.75 3.99
N GLY A 178 -18.53 -4.10 2.76
CA GLY A 178 -18.41 -3.31 1.55
C GLY A 178 -18.42 -4.30 0.40
N ARG A 179 -19.18 -4.07 -0.67
CA ARG A 179 -19.32 -5.03 -1.79
C ARG A 179 -18.03 -5.21 -2.64
N CYS A 180 -16.84 -5.02 -2.07
CA CYS A 180 -15.56 -5.36 -2.70
C CYS A 180 -14.78 -6.30 -1.78
N ALA A 181 -14.50 -7.50 -2.26
CA ALA A 181 -13.71 -8.51 -1.56
C ALA A 181 -12.20 -8.17 -1.46
N CYS A 182 -11.86 -6.88 -1.56
CA CYS A 182 -10.52 -6.33 -1.64
C CYS A 182 -10.16 -5.44 -0.45
N HIS A 183 -11.14 -5.10 0.39
CA HIS A 183 -10.96 -4.23 1.53
C HIS A 183 -10.88 -5.07 2.81
N PHE A 184 -9.66 -5.49 3.15
CA PHE A 184 -9.39 -6.13 4.44
C PHE A 184 -9.27 -5.13 5.61
N HIS A 185 -9.55 -3.84 5.36
CA HIS A 185 -9.53 -2.81 6.38
C HIS A 185 -10.73 -1.86 6.28
N GLU A 186 -11.09 -1.31 7.44
CA GLU A 186 -12.01 -0.19 7.61
C GLU A 186 -11.29 0.92 8.39
N VAL A 187 -11.67 2.17 8.17
CA VAL A 187 -11.13 3.30 8.93
C VAL A 187 -12.23 3.90 9.78
N GLU A 188 -12.10 3.77 11.10
CA GLU A 188 -13.04 4.29 12.08
C GLU A 188 -12.58 5.68 12.55
N LYS A 189 -13.48 6.68 12.51
CA LYS A 189 -13.24 8.02 13.07
C LYS A 189 -13.46 7.95 14.59
N LEU A 190 -12.41 8.10 15.37
CA LEU A 190 -12.50 8.17 16.83
C LEU A 190 -13.13 9.50 17.25
N ARG A 191 -14.15 9.45 18.11
CA ARG A 191 -14.77 10.65 18.67
C ARG A 191 -13.75 11.38 19.56
N SER A 192 -13.49 12.66 19.28
CA SER A 192 -12.63 13.49 20.12
C SER A 192 -13.32 13.74 21.46
N SER A 193 -12.76 13.18 22.54
CA SER A 193 -13.23 13.40 23.92
C SER A 193 -12.73 14.72 24.54
N LYS A 194 -12.09 15.61 23.77
CA LYS A 194 -11.55 16.88 24.27
C LYS A 194 -12.46 18.06 23.92
N PRO A 195 -12.81 18.92 24.89
CA PRO A 195 -13.49 20.18 24.60
C PRO A 195 -12.60 21.10 23.75
N PRO A 196 -13.19 22.04 23.00
CA PRO A 196 -12.51 22.81 21.97
C PRO A 196 -11.72 23.97 22.60
N ASP A 197 -10.77 23.70 23.48
CA ASP A 197 -9.82 24.70 23.96
C ASP A 197 -8.57 24.02 24.51
N SER A 198 -7.58 23.82 23.66
CA SER A 198 -6.17 23.89 24.07
C SER A 198 -5.31 24.00 22.84
N LEU A 199 -4.42 24.99 22.86
CA LEU A 199 -3.41 25.32 21.87
C LEU A 199 -2.42 24.16 21.71
N ALA A 200 -2.84 23.07 21.07
CA ALA A 200 -2.01 21.90 20.85
C ALA A 200 -1.20 22.11 19.57
N SER A 201 0.11 22.26 19.75
CA SER A 201 1.16 22.28 18.71
C SER A 201 0.77 21.40 17.50
N THR A 202 0.34 22.06 16.44
CA THR A 202 -0.02 21.40 15.19
C THR A 202 1.26 21.02 14.46
N THR A 203 1.79 19.82 14.68
CA THR A 203 2.64 19.17 13.68
C THR A 203 1.74 18.88 12.48
N LYS A 204 1.56 19.87 11.60
CA LYS A 204 0.75 19.73 10.39
C LYS A 204 1.46 18.74 9.47
N TRP A 205 0.83 17.60 9.19
CA TRP A 205 1.27 16.71 8.13
C TRP A 205 1.11 17.45 6.80
N THR A 206 2.18 17.50 6.01
CA THR A 206 2.12 18.08 4.67
C THR A 206 1.76 16.95 3.72
N ARG A 207 0.48 16.88 3.34
CA ARG A 207 0.01 16.00 2.26
C ARG A 207 0.04 16.79 0.96
N THR A 208 0.79 16.30 -0.01
CA THR A 208 0.74 16.81 -1.37
C THR A 208 0.14 15.75 -2.29
N THR A 209 -0.94 16.11 -2.97
CA THR A 209 -1.50 15.37 -4.11
C THR A 209 -1.05 16.09 -5.38
N GLN A 210 -0.28 15.44 -6.24
CA GLN A 210 0.12 16.00 -7.53
C GLN A 210 -0.46 15.17 -8.66
N THR A 211 -1.28 15.78 -9.52
CA THR A 211 -1.76 15.21 -10.77
C THR A 211 -0.62 15.18 -11.81
N GLY A 212 -0.51 14.12 -12.61
CA GLY A 212 0.51 14.04 -13.69
C GLY A 212 0.27 15.05 -14.82
N PRO A 213 1.26 15.32 -15.71
CA PRO A 213 1.11 16.28 -16.79
C PRO A 213 0.35 15.72 -18.01
N GLY A 214 -0.74 16.39 -18.40
CA GLY A 214 -1.51 16.24 -19.66
C GLY A 214 -2.74 15.34 -19.52
N THR A 215 -3.99 15.75 -19.73
CA THR A 215 -4.55 16.67 -20.73
C THR A 215 -5.68 17.53 -20.15
N GLY A 216 -5.75 18.79 -20.54
CA GLY A 216 -6.87 19.66 -20.19
C GLY A 216 -8.11 19.29 -21.01
N LEU A 217 -9.16 18.79 -20.35
CA LEU A 217 -10.53 19.22 -20.58
C LEU A 217 -11.46 18.65 -19.49
N SER A 218 -12.26 19.55 -18.92
CA SER A 218 -13.56 19.29 -18.31
C SER A 218 -13.58 18.56 -16.96
N SER A 219 -13.62 19.40 -15.93
CA SER A 219 -14.54 19.28 -14.79
C SER A 219 -15.72 18.34 -15.04
N LEU A 220 -15.87 17.29 -14.22
CA LEU A 220 -17.16 16.93 -13.63
C LEU A 220 -16.96 15.98 -12.45
N SER A 221 -17.40 16.44 -11.27
CA SER A 221 -17.75 15.67 -10.07
C SER A 221 -16.67 14.80 -9.42
N THR A 222 -15.63 15.41 -8.86
CA THR A 222 -15.09 14.91 -7.59
C THR A 222 -16.03 15.36 -6.48
N VAL A 223 -16.83 14.44 -5.96
CA VAL A 223 -17.36 14.59 -4.60
C VAL A 223 -16.14 14.61 -3.70
N GLN A 224 -15.63 15.82 -3.42
CA GLN A 224 -14.76 16.03 -2.28
C GLN A 224 -15.62 15.69 -1.07
N ASP A 225 -15.42 14.50 -0.49
CA ASP A 225 -15.73 14.30 0.92
C ASP A 225 -14.79 15.25 1.69
N THR A 226 -15.20 16.51 1.78
CA THR A 226 -14.67 17.50 2.70
C THR A 226 -15.09 17.09 4.11
N ASP A 227 -14.45 16.04 4.61
CA ASP A 227 -14.45 15.71 6.03
C ASP A 227 -13.05 15.98 6.61
N GLN A 228 -12.40 17.07 6.16
CA GLN A 228 -11.20 17.65 6.76
C GLN A 228 -11.49 18.38 8.09
N ALA A 229 -12.47 17.90 8.86
CA ALA A 229 -12.64 18.28 10.25
C ALA A 229 -11.80 17.33 11.10
N GLY A 230 -10.78 17.89 11.77
CA GLY A 230 -9.80 17.14 12.56
C GLY A 230 -10.39 15.99 13.37
N GLY A 231 -9.83 14.80 13.17
CA GLY A 231 -10.22 13.57 13.87
C GLY A 231 -9.03 12.63 13.93
N THR A 232 -8.99 11.79 14.96
CA THR A 232 -8.08 10.65 14.99
C THR A 232 -8.80 9.48 14.34
N PHE A 233 -8.12 8.78 13.45
CA PHE A 233 -8.64 7.61 12.76
C PHE A 233 -7.96 6.34 13.30
N HIS A 234 -8.65 5.21 13.19
CA HIS A 234 -8.12 3.89 13.56
C HIS A 234 -8.36 2.89 12.42
N ILE A 235 -7.31 2.15 12.05
CA ILE A 235 -7.41 1.08 11.03
C ILE A 235 -7.91 -0.21 11.71
N ARG A 236 -9.09 -0.68 11.31
CA ARG A 236 -9.65 -1.98 11.73
C ARG A 236 -9.53 -3.01 10.63
N GLY A 237 -9.49 -4.29 10.98
CA GLY A 237 -9.43 -5.40 10.05
C GLY A 237 -8.43 -6.46 10.48
N PRO A 238 -8.86 -7.62 11.04
CA PRO A 238 -7.95 -8.63 11.55
C PRO A 238 -6.96 -9.16 10.50
N VAL A 239 -7.43 -9.34 9.26
CA VAL A 239 -6.58 -9.78 8.16
C VAL A 239 -5.57 -8.70 7.79
N ASN A 240 -6.00 -7.43 7.69
CA ASN A 240 -5.09 -6.31 7.43
C ASN A 240 -4.05 -6.10 8.50
N GLN A 241 -4.45 -6.25 9.75
CA GLN A 241 -3.55 -6.18 10.87
C GLN A 241 -2.46 -7.26 10.76
N VAL A 242 -2.82 -8.52 10.46
CA VAL A 242 -1.83 -9.61 10.37
C VAL A 242 -0.75 -9.33 9.32
N TYR A 243 -1.11 -9.05 8.07
CA TYR A 243 -0.07 -8.82 7.05
C TYR A 243 0.64 -7.47 7.25
N SER A 244 0.01 -6.49 7.90
CA SER A 244 0.68 -5.22 8.23
C SER A 244 1.70 -5.41 9.37
N GLU A 245 1.39 -6.22 10.38
CA GLU A 245 2.33 -6.59 11.44
C GLU A 245 3.49 -7.44 10.89
N ILE A 246 3.21 -8.37 9.98
CA ILE A 246 4.26 -9.11 9.26
C ILE A 246 5.14 -8.12 8.50
N LEU A 247 4.55 -7.19 7.73
CA LEU A 247 5.31 -6.14 7.03
C LEU A 247 6.20 -5.38 8.01
N LEU A 248 5.64 -4.84 9.10
CA LEU A 248 6.41 -4.09 10.10
C LEU A 248 7.56 -4.90 10.68
N SER A 249 7.38 -6.19 10.91
CA SER A 249 8.45 -7.08 11.39
C SER A 249 9.61 -7.20 10.39
N ARG A 250 9.33 -7.11 9.08
CA ARG A 250 10.34 -7.11 8.01
C ARG A 250 10.99 -5.75 7.82
N LEU A 251 10.28 -4.66 8.09
CA LEU A 251 10.86 -3.31 8.00
C LEU A 251 11.81 -3.00 9.17
N CYS A 252 11.55 -3.57 10.34
CA CYS A 252 12.26 -3.26 11.59
C CYS A 252 13.35 -4.28 11.95
N LEU A 253 14.14 -4.74 10.98
CA LEU A 253 15.13 -5.81 11.18
C LEU A 253 16.29 -5.48 12.15
N ARG A 254 16.48 -4.22 12.57
CA ARG A 254 17.69 -3.78 13.31
C ARG A 254 17.43 -3.05 14.63
N ALA A 255 16.67 -3.64 15.53
CA ALA A 255 16.81 -3.35 16.97
C ALA A 255 17.38 -4.54 17.77
N ARG A 256 17.58 -5.70 17.14
CA ARG A 256 18.03 -6.93 17.81
C ARG A 256 19.52 -7.23 17.67
N GLU A 257 20.24 -6.64 16.72
CA GLU A 257 21.68 -6.89 16.54
C GLU A 257 22.57 -5.96 17.40
N GLU A 258 22.10 -4.78 17.79
CA GLU A 258 22.86 -3.86 18.66
C GLU A 258 22.80 -4.22 20.16
N VAL A 259 22.02 -5.24 20.54
CA VAL A 259 21.92 -5.71 21.94
C VAL A 259 22.80 -6.96 22.18
N ILE A 260 23.44 -7.50 21.13
CA ILE A 260 24.29 -8.71 21.22
C ILE A 260 25.73 -8.41 20.72
N ARG A 261 26.18 -7.15 20.79
CA ARG A 261 27.60 -6.78 20.71
C ARG A 261 27.95 -5.87 21.88
#